data_AF-K9D3M6-F1
#
_entry.id   AF-K9D3M6-F1
#
_cell.length_a   1.000
_cell.length_b   1.000
_cell.length_c   1.000
_cell.angle_alpha   90.00
_cell.angle_beta   90.00
_cell.angle_gamma   90.00
#
_symmetry.space_group_name_H-M   'P 1'
#
loop_
_entity.id
_entity.type
_entity.pdbx_description
1 polymer ?
#
loop_
_entity_poly.entity_id
_entity_poly.type
_entity_poly.pdbx_seq_one_letter_code
_entity_poly.pdbx_strand_id
1 'polypeptide(L)'
;MNPIDVLLNHRTIREFKSSPMPPQQLSILLDIAKRTATSMGMQSFSIIRIVNPELKAAIAEVCNQEYVARVPELFIFIVDAYRNSRIAREQGVTSDSERDSDRFFQGWTDAAIAAQNMVAAAELGGFGTVYFGSILNNVPKMIELLKLPELTFPVVGLGIGVPNQKPQLKPRMPREANVFDDSYTVFDSYLELLEDYDEEMEQYYDMRDMNRRVDSFTKQIAGKKAVPLRQKLIQQAEAQGFKFTI
;
A
#
# COMPACT_ATOMS: atom_id res chain seq x y z
N MET A 1 0.21 23.71 11.36
CA MET A 1 1.41 23.17 10.71
C MET A 1 1.23 23.37 9.22
N ASN A 2 2.26 23.77 8.49
CA ASN A 2 2.17 23.88 7.02
C ASN A 2 1.90 22.46 6.46
N PRO A 3 1.00 22.28 5.47
CA PRO A 3 0.80 20.99 4.83
C PRO A 3 2.10 20.31 4.36
N ILE A 4 3.07 21.08 3.87
CA ILE A 4 4.37 20.56 3.45
C ILE A 4 5.11 19.92 4.63
N ASP A 5 5.13 20.58 5.78
CA ASP A 5 5.78 20.05 6.98
C ASP A 5 5.14 18.74 7.43
N VAL A 6 3.80 18.63 7.34
CA VAL A 6 3.08 17.39 7.68
C VAL A 6 3.56 16.24 6.77
N LEU A 7 3.60 16.47 5.46
CA LEU A 7 4.00 15.44 4.48
C LEU A 7 5.47 15.04 4.61
N LEU A 8 6.37 16.00 4.84
CA LEU A 8 7.79 15.72 5.10
C LEU A 8 8.01 14.99 6.43
N ASN A 9 7.10 15.14 7.38
CA ASN A 9 7.13 14.46 8.68
C ASN A 9 6.31 13.16 8.73
N HIS A 10 5.92 12.58 7.59
CA HIS A 10 5.21 11.30 7.54
C HIS A 10 5.88 10.24 8.43
N ARG A 11 5.08 9.60 9.30
CA ARG A 11 5.52 8.46 10.12
C ARG A 11 4.43 7.41 10.15
N THR A 12 4.81 6.16 9.93
CA THR A 12 3.90 5.04 10.10
C THR A 12 3.46 4.88 11.55
N ILE A 13 2.15 4.93 11.79
CA ILE A 13 1.54 4.72 13.10
C ILE A 13 0.98 3.29 13.17
N ARG A 14 1.41 2.50 14.16
CA ARG A 14 0.98 1.10 14.32
C ARG A 14 0.17 0.85 15.59
N GLU A 15 0.18 1.80 16.51
CA GLU A 15 -0.66 1.80 17.71
C GLU A 15 -1.65 2.96 17.65
N PHE A 16 -2.92 2.64 17.85
CA PHE A 16 -4.04 3.56 17.71
C PHE A 16 -4.86 3.60 18.98
N LYS A 17 -5.53 4.73 19.23
CA LYS A 17 -6.52 4.83 20.30
C LYS A 17 -7.77 4.05 19.89
N SER A 18 -8.52 3.56 20.87
CA SER A 18 -9.81 2.87 20.64
C SER A 18 -10.92 3.79 20.14
N SER A 19 -10.74 5.12 20.21
CA SER A 19 -11.70 6.10 19.73
C SER A 19 -11.94 5.97 18.22
N PRO A 20 -13.19 5.85 17.76
CA PRO A 20 -13.48 5.76 16.34
C PRO A 20 -13.15 7.09 15.63
N MET A 21 -12.90 7.01 14.33
CA MET A 21 -12.79 8.20 13.50
C MET A 21 -14.17 8.86 13.36
N PRO A 22 -14.27 10.20 13.40
CA PRO A 22 -15.52 10.89 13.09
C PRO A 22 -16.06 10.48 11.70
N PRO A 23 -17.35 10.08 11.57
CA PRO A 23 -17.91 9.63 10.29
C PRO A 23 -17.74 10.64 9.14
N GLN A 24 -17.80 11.93 9.45
CA GLN A 24 -17.61 13.00 8.47
C GLN A 24 -16.17 13.04 7.94
N GLN A 25 -15.18 12.85 8.82
CA GLN A 25 -13.77 12.77 8.41
C GLN A 25 -13.54 11.55 7.53
N LEU A 26 -14.10 10.41 7.93
CA LEU A 26 -14.02 9.19 7.11
C LEU A 26 -14.63 9.39 5.71
N SER A 27 -15.80 10.04 5.63
CA SER A 27 -16.44 10.34 4.33
C SER A 27 -15.53 11.20 3.45
N ILE A 28 -14.93 12.25 4.03
CA ILE A 28 -14.01 13.14 3.32
C ILE A 28 -12.79 12.36 2.80
N LEU A 29 -12.21 11.47 3.61
CA LEU A 29 -11.08 10.64 3.18
C LEU A 29 -11.43 9.74 1.99
N LEU A 30 -12.61 9.13 1.99
CA LEU A 30 -13.09 8.31 0.87
C LEU A 30 -13.32 9.16 -0.38
N ASP A 31 -13.90 10.36 -0.25
CA ASP A 31 -14.11 11.28 -1.37
C ASP A 31 -12.78 11.76 -1.98
N ILE A 32 -11.76 12.01 -1.14
CA ILE A 32 -10.41 12.37 -1.58
C ILE A 32 -9.75 11.23 -2.36
N ALA A 33 -9.85 10.00 -1.86
CA ALA A 33 -9.31 8.84 -2.58
C ALA A 33 -9.99 8.67 -3.95
N LYS A 34 -11.30 8.87 -4.03
CA LYS A 34 -12.07 8.85 -5.28
C LYS A 34 -11.73 9.98 -6.26
N ARG A 35 -11.19 11.10 -5.76
CA ARG A 35 -10.74 12.24 -6.57
C ARG A 35 -9.28 12.16 -7.02
N THR A 36 -8.64 11.00 -6.84
CA THR A 36 -7.29 10.76 -7.35
C THR A 36 -7.18 10.92 -8.88
N ALA A 37 -5.97 11.15 -9.38
CA ALA A 37 -5.66 10.98 -10.80
C ALA A 37 -5.80 9.51 -11.19
N THR A 38 -6.28 9.25 -12.42
CA THR A 38 -6.52 7.89 -12.92
C THR A 38 -6.14 7.77 -14.39
N SER A 39 -5.63 6.62 -14.80
CA SER A 39 -5.29 6.36 -16.20
C SER A 39 -6.54 6.50 -17.09
N MET A 40 -6.46 7.36 -18.10
CA MET A 40 -7.53 7.61 -19.07
C MET A 40 -8.90 7.98 -18.45
N GLY A 41 -8.93 8.40 -17.17
CA GLY A 41 -10.18 8.66 -16.44
C GLY A 41 -10.99 7.40 -16.07
N MET A 42 -10.43 6.20 -16.28
CA MET A 42 -11.16 4.92 -16.16
C MET A 42 -11.41 4.49 -14.71
N GLN A 43 -10.68 5.08 -13.77
CA GLN A 43 -10.82 4.83 -12.33
C GLN A 43 -10.72 3.34 -12.01
N SER A 44 -9.74 2.61 -12.56
CA SER A 44 -9.67 1.14 -12.56
C SER A 44 -9.25 0.54 -11.21
N PHE A 45 -9.80 1.08 -10.13
CA PHE A 45 -9.60 0.64 -8.76
C PHE A 45 -10.93 0.67 -7.98
N SER A 46 -10.92 -0.05 -6.85
CA SER A 46 -11.97 -0.01 -5.85
C SER A 46 -11.37 -0.02 -4.44
N ILE A 47 -12.15 0.46 -3.46
CA ILE A 47 -11.77 0.49 -2.04
C ILE A 47 -12.77 -0.35 -1.25
N ILE A 48 -12.29 -1.34 -0.51
CA ILE A 48 -13.10 -2.17 0.38
C ILE A 48 -12.81 -1.77 1.83
N ARG A 49 -13.78 -1.17 2.51
CA ARG A 49 -13.70 -0.88 3.95
C ARG A 49 -14.07 -2.13 4.76
N ILE A 50 -13.19 -2.57 5.65
CA ILE A 50 -13.40 -3.75 6.48
C ILE A 50 -13.96 -3.34 7.84
N VAL A 51 -15.28 -3.50 7.98
CA VAL A 51 -16.01 -3.18 9.22
C VAL A 51 -16.30 -4.42 10.08
N ASN A 52 -16.36 -5.61 9.47
CA ASN A 52 -16.62 -6.86 10.19
C ASN A 52 -15.37 -7.29 10.99
N PRO A 53 -15.44 -7.41 12.32
CA PRO A 53 -14.30 -7.82 13.16
C PRO A 53 -13.75 -9.21 12.81
N GLU A 54 -14.60 -10.18 12.47
CA GLU A 54 -14.18 -11.54 12.11
C GLU A 54 -13.39 -11.54 10.80
N LEU A 55 -13.86 -10.77 9.80
CA LEU A 55 -13.13 -10.59 8.55
C LEU A 55 -11.80 -9.87 8.79
N LYS A 56 -11.78 -8.87 9.68
CA LYS A 56 -10.54 -8.15 10.03
C LYS A 56 -9.53 -9.08 10.71
N ALA A 57 -9.98 -9.99 11.59
CA ALA A 57 -9.15 -11.00 12.21
C ALA A 57 -8.58 -11.99 11.17
N ALA A 58 -9.41 -12.50 10.26
CA ALA A 58 -8.95 -13.38 9.18
C ALA A 58 -7.93 -12.71 8.24
N ILE A 59 -8.08 -11.40 7.97
CA ILE A 59 -7.09 -10.62 7.20
C ILE A 59 -5.78 -10.47 8.00
N ALA A 60 -5.84 -10.32 9.32
CA ALA A 60 -4.65 -10.25 10.17
C ALA A 60 -3.85 -11.56 10.15
N GLU A 61 -4.53 -12.71 10.09
CA GLU A 61 -3.91 -14.02 9.89
C GLU A 61 -3.18 -14.08 8.54
N VAL A 62 -3.81 -13.65 7.43
CA VAL A 62 -3.11 -13.55 6.13
C VAL A 62 -1.87 -12.67 6.24
N CYS A 63 -1.96 -11.57 6.96
CA CYS A 63 -0.85 -10.64 7.12
C CYS A 63 0.28 -11.16 8.02
N ASN A 64 0.03 -12.20 8.84
CA ASN A 64 0.89 -12.60 9.96
C ASN A 64 1.23 -11.43 10.90
N GLN A 65 0.27 -10.54 11.13
CA GLN A 65 0.46 -9.29 11.89
C GLN A 65 -0.81 -8.99 12.71
N GLU A 66 -0.79 -9.30 14.01
CA GLU A 66 -1.95 -9.14 14.90
C GLU A 66 -2.50 -7.71 14.93
N TYR A 67 -1.62 -6.70 14.82
CA TYR A 67 -2.03 -5.30 14.86
C TYR A 67 -2.93 -4.88 13.69
N VAL A 68 -3.00 -5.65 12.60
CA VAL A 68 -3.99 -5.45 11.52
C VAL A 68 -5.42 -5.56 12.07
N ALA A 69 -5.67 -6.51 12.98
CA ALA A 69 -7.00 -6.67 13.58
C ALA A 69 -7.38 -5.49 14.50
N ARG A 70 -6.38 -4.77 15.02
CA ARG A 70 -6.54 -3.67 15.98
C ARG A 70 -6.65 -2.30 15.32
N VAL A 71 -6.41 -2.16 14.01
CA VAL A 71 -6.55 -0.86 13.36
C VAL A 71 -8.01 -0.39 13.37
N PRO A 72 -8.30 0.87 13.74
CA PRO A 72 -9.68 1.36 13.81
C PRO A 72 -10.39 1.27 12.46
N GLU A 73 -9.82 1.90 11.44
CA GLU A 73 -10.29 1.81 10.06
C GLU A 73 -9.31 0.99 9.23
N LEU A 74 -9.81 -0.02 8.51
CA LEU A 74 -9.03 -0.83 7.58
C LEU A 74 -9.65 -0.75 6.19
N PHE A 75 -8.84 -0.37 5.21
CA PHE A 75 -9.21 -0.32 3.79
C PHE A 75 -8.32 -1.25 3.00
N ILE A 76 -8.89 -1.95 2.02
CA ILE A 76 -8.14 -2.70 1.02
C ILE A 76 -8.37 -2.03 -0.34
N PHE A 77 -7.30 -1.54 -0.94
CA PHE A 77 -7.31 -0.99 -2.29
C PHE A 77 -7.03 -2.13 -3.28
N ILE A 78 -7.84 -2.21 -4.33
CA ILE A 78 -7.78 -3.28 -5.33
C ILE A 78 -7.72 -2.68 -6.74
N VAL A 79 -7.06 -3.40 -7.65
CA VAL A 79 -7.33 -3.31 -9.09
C VAL A 79 -8.78 -3.71 -9.31
N ASP A 80 -9.53 -2.95 -10.09
CA ASP A 80 -10.91 -3.25 -10.47
C ASP A 80 -11.10 -3.01 -11.98
N ALA A 81 -10.73 -4.00 -12.78
CA ALA A 81 -11.03 -4.05 -14.20
C ALA A 81 -12.39 -4.72 -14.46
N TYR A 82 -12.90 -5.49 -13.49
CA TYR A 82 -14.23 -6.13 -13.54
C TYR A 82 -15.33 -5.12 -13.86
N ARG A 83 -15.40 -4.00 -13.13
CA ARG A 83 -16.44 -2.99 -13.35
C ARG A 83 -16.46 -2.47 -14.79
N ASN A 84 -15.30 -2.14 -15.32
CA ASN A 84 -15.17 -1.57 -16.66
C ASN A 84 -15.44 -2.64 -17.75
N SER A 85 -14.98 -3.88 -17.54
CA SER A 85 -15.32 -5.04 -18.38
C SER A 85 -16.83 -5.27 -18.44
N ARG A 86 -17.53 -5.22 -17.30
CA ARG A 86 -18.99 -5.36 -17.22
C ARG A 86 -19.72 -4.29 -18.00
N ILE A 87 -19.31 -3.02 -17.86
CA ILE A 87 -19.90 -1.90 -18.61
C ILE A 87 -19.75 -2.11 -20.13
N ALA A 88 -18.60 -2.58 -20.60
CA ALA A 88 -18.38 -2.86 -22.02
C ALA A 88 -19.27 -4.00 -22.52
N ARG A 89 -19.32 -5.11 -21.77
CA ARG A 89 -20.13 -6.28 -22.13
C ARG A 89 -21.63 -5.98 -22.15
N GLU A 90 -22.12 -5.14 -21.24
CA GLU A 90 -23.52 -4.69 -21.20
C GLU A 90 -23.88 -3.79 -22.40
N GLN A 91 -22.89 -3.20 -23.06
CA GLN A 91 -23.02 -2.50 -24.34
C GLN A 91 -22.79 -3.41 -25.56
N GLY A 92 -22.64 -4.73 -25.36
CA GLY A 92 -22.38 -5.69 -26.42
C GLY A 92 -20.94 -5.71 -26.94
N VAL A 93 -20.00 -5.09 -26.22
CA VAL A 93 -18.57 -5.07 -26.58
C VAL A 93 -17.81 -6.09 -25.75
N THR A 94 -17.09 -6.98 -26.43
CA THR A 94 -16.13 -7.90 -25.81
C THR A 94 -14.74 -7.63 -26.40
N SER A 95 -13.73 -7.58 -25.54
CA SER A 95 -12.34 -7.39 -25.96
C SER A 95 -11.41 -8.15 -25.02
N ASP A 96 -10.43 -8.86 -25.58
CA ASP A 96 -9.35 -9.47 -24.79
C ASP A 96 -8.50 -8.43 -24.05
N SER A 97 -8.50 -7.17 -24.53
CA SER A 97 -7.76 -6.07 -23.91
C SER A 97 -8.25 -5.69 -22.51
N GLU A 98 -9.41 -6.20 -22.05
CA GLU A 98 -9.86 -5.98 -20.67
C GLU A 98 -9.01 -6.76 -19.65
N ARG A 99 -8.24 -7.73 -20.12
CA ARG A 99 -7.45 -8.67 -19.31
C ARG A 99 -5.95 -8.43 -19.39
N ASP A 100 -5.51 -7.59 -20.31
CA ASP A 100 -4.08 -7.43 -20.59
C ASP A 100 -3.31 -6.81 -19.40
N SER A 101 -1.98 -6.90 -19.49
CA SER A 101 -1.08 -6.36 -18.48
C SER A 101 -1.18 -4.85 -18.33
N ASP A 102 -1.49 -4.12 -19.41
CA ASP A 102 -1.68 -2.67 -19.38
C ASP A 102 -2.85 -2.30 -18.47
N ARG A 103 -4.01 -2.96 -18.58
CA ARG A 103 -5.14 -2.74 -17.68
C ARG A 103 -4.84 -3.09 -16.23
N PHE A 104 -4.09 -4.16 -16.00
CA PHE A 104 -3.66 -4.53 -14.66
C PHE A 104 -2.79 -3.43 -14.03
N PHE A 105 -1.75 -2.96 -14.74
CA PHE A 105 -0.83 -1.95 -14.23
C PHE A 105 -1.47 -0.57 -14.08
N GLN A 106 -2.40 -0.21 -14.96
CA GLN A 106 -3.22 0.99 -14.79
C GLN A 106 -4.03 0.94 -13.49
N GLY A 107 -4.77 -0.15 -13.26
CA GLY A 107 -5.55 -0.30 -12.02
C GLY A 107 -4.70 -0.36 -10.76
N TRP A 108 -3.52 -0.99 -10.84
CA TRP A 108 -2.57 -1.04 -9.73
C TRP A 108 -2.08 0.37 -9.35
N THR A 109 -1.74 1.16 -10.37
CA THR A 109 -1.28 2.54 -10.21
C THR A 109 -2.39 3.42 -9.65
N ASP A 110 -3.60 3.35 -10.22
CA ASP A 110 -4.77 4.10 -9.73
C ASP A 110 -5.05 3.81 -8.24
N ALA A 111 -5.00 2.54 -7.84
CA ALA A 111 -5.17 2.12 -6.45
C ALA A 111 -4.09 2.69 -5.51
N ALA A 112 -2.83 2.68 -5.94
CA ALA A 112 -1.71 3.20 -5.16
C ALA A 112 -1.79 4.73 -4.97
N ILE A 113 -2.13 5.48 -6.03
CA ILE A 113 -2.30 6.94 -5.94
C ILE A 113 -3.51 7.27 -5.06
N ALA A 114 -4.63 6.55 -5.20
CA ALA A 114 -5.80 6.72 -4.34
C ALA A 114 -5.46 6.54 -2.86
N ALA A 115 -4.70 5.48 -2.53
CA ALA A 115 -4.28 5.19 -1.17
C ALA A 115 -3.37 6.29 -0.62
N GLN A 116 -2.40 6.76 -1.41
CA GLN A 116 -1.48 7.82 -0.98
C GLN A 116 -2.18 9.17 -0.81
N ASN A 117 -3.16 9.49 -1.66
CA ASN A 117 -3.97 10.69 -1.51
C ASN A 117 -4.79 10.66 -0.21
N MET A 118 -5.34 9.49 0.14
CA MET A 118 -6.02 9.27 1.42
C MET A 118 -5.06 9.43 2.60
N VAL A 119 -3.84 8.90 2.51
CA VAL A 119 -2.81 9.04 3.56
C VAL A 119 -2.46 10.51 3.80
N ALA A 120 -2.15 11.25 2.74
CA ALA A 120 -1.82 12.67 2.84
C ALA A 120 -2.93 13.46 3.55
N ALA A 121 -4.18 13.23 3.16
CA ALA A 121 -5.33 13.88 3.79
C ALA A 121 -5.56 13.47 5.25
N ALA A 122 -5.39 12.18 5.57
CA ALA A 122 -5.52 11.67 6.92
C ALA A 122 -4.50 12.32 7.86
N GLU A 123 -3.25 12.43 7.43
CA GLU A 123 -2.17 13.05 8.22
C GLU A 123 -2.37 14.55 8.41
N LEU A 124 -2.84 15.26 7.37
CA LEU A 124 -3.26 16.66 7.49
C LEU A 124 -4.41 16.84 8.49
N GLY A 125 -5.30 15.85 8.61
CA GLY A 125 -6.35 15.79 9.62
C GLY A 125 -5.88 15.36 11.03
N GLY A 126 -4.58 15.10 11.21
CA GLY A 126 -3.99 14.65 12.49
C GLY A 126 -4.18 13.17 12.80
N PHE A 127 -4.58 12.35 11.82
CA PHE A 127 -4.69 10.90 11.96
C PHE A 127 -3.36 10.21 11.66
N GLY A 128 -3.18 9.04 12.26
CA GLY A 128 -2.06 8.14 11.96
C GLY A 128 -2.43 7.16 10.85
N THR A 129 -1.44 6.73 10.08
CA THR A 129 -1.64 5.79 8.97
C THR A 129 -0.61 4.64 8.97
N VAL A 130 -1.00 3.49 8.43
CA VAL A 130 -0.10 2.35 8.18
C VAL A 130 -0.50 1.58 6.94
N TYR A 131 0.46 1.32 6.07
CA TYR A 131 0.28 0.41 4.95
C TYR A 131 0.50 -1.05 5.32
N PHE A 132 -0.29 -1.93 4.70
CA PHE A 132 -0.23 -3.38 4.82
C PHE A 132 0.00 -4.00 3.44
N GLY A 133 1.26 -4.05 3.00
CA GLY A 133 1.65 -4.91 1.87
C GLY A 133 1.57 -6.41 2.22
N SER A 134 1.40 -6.74 3.50
CA SER A 134 1.20 -8.09 4.04
C SER A 134 -0.08 -8.77 3.59
N ILE A 135 -1.06 -8.03 3.06
CA ILE A 135 -2.26 -8.63 2.46
C ILE A 135 -1.91 -9.54 1.27
N LEU A 136 -0.75 -9.33 0.65
CA LEU A 136 -0.24 -10.11 -0.48
C LEU A 136 0.51 -11.38 -0.04
N ASN A 137 0.61 -11.67 1.25
CA ASN A 137 1.24 -12.91 1.73
C ASN A 137 0.51 -14.16 1.25
N ASN A 138 -0.83 -14.08 1.09
CA ASN A 138 -1.65 -15.15 0.53
C ASN A 138 -2.82 -14.54 -0.27
N VAL A 139 -2.53 -14.17 -1.52
CA VAL A 139 -3.50 -13.54 -2.42
C VAL A 139 -4.73 -14.43 -2.71
N PRO A 140 -4.60 -15.74 -2.98
CA PRO A 140 -5.78 -16.60 -3.16
C PRO A 140 -6.73 -16.55 -1.96
N LYS A 141 -6.20 -16.59 -0.73
CA LYS A 141 -7.04 -16.45 0.47
C LYS A 141 -7.64 -15.06 0.60
N MET A 142 -6.90 -14.01 0.25
CA MET A 142 -7.42 -12.64 0.26
C MET A 142 -8.58 -12.45 -0.73
N ILE A 143 -8.46 -13.00 -1.94
CA ILE A 143 -9.52 -13.02 -2.96
C ILE A 143 -10.77 -13.74 -2.43
N GLU A 144 -10.61 -14.89 -1.79
CA GLU A 144 -11.70 -15.64 -1.17
C GLU A 144 -12.39 -14.83 -0.05
N LEU A 145 -11.62 -14.30 0.90
CA LEU A 145 -12.12 -13.54 2.05
C LEU A 145 -12.91 -12.30 1.62
N LEU A 146 -12.42 -11.60 0.61
CA LEU A 146 -13.02 -10.37 0.09
C LEU A 146 -14.05 -10.63 -1.02
N LYS A 147 -14.26 -11.91 -1.40
CA LYS A 147 -15.18 -12.33 -2.47
C LYS A 147 -14.93 -11.58 -3.78
N LEU A 148 -13.65 -11.42 -4.11
CA LEU A 148 -13.21 -10.67 -5.28
C LEU A 148 -13.59 -11.40 -6.58
N PRO A 149 -14.37 -10.75 -7.48
CA PRO A 149 -14.68 -11.35 -8.78
C PRO A 149 -13.44 -11.37 -9.68
N GLU A 150 -13.49 -12.16 -10.74
CA GLU A 150 -12.48 -12.15 -11.81
C GLU A 150 -12.19 -10.71 -12.28
N LEU A 151 -10.96 -10.43 -12.71
CA LEU A 151 -10.48 -9.10 -13.13
C LEU A 151 -10.43 -8.07 -11.99
N THR A 152 -10.20 -8.53 -10.78
CA THR A 152 -9.86 -7.68 -9.64
C THR A 152 -8.64 -8.23 -8.93
N PHE A 153 -7.85 -7.41 -8.22
CA PHE A 153 -6.64 -7.91 -7.55
C PHE A 153 -6.27 -7.04 -6.35
N PRO A 154 -5.95 -7.60 -5.17
CA PRO A 154 -5.55 -6.79 -4.02
C PRO A 154 -4.21 -6.08 -4.28
N VAL A 155 -4.14 -4.79 -3.97
CA VAL A 155 -2.92 -3.97 -4.16
C VAL A 155 -2.25 -3.71 -2.82
N VAL A 156 -2.97 -3.03 -1.91
CA VAL A 156 -2.42 -2.63 -0.62
C VAL A 156 -3.53 -2.44 0.41
N GLY A 157 -3.25 -2.83 1.66
CA GLY A 157 -4.11 -2.47 2.80
C GLY A 157 -3.68 -1.15 3.42
N LEU A 158 -4.61 -0.39 3.98
CA LEU A 158 -4.36 0.87 4.67
C LEU A 158 -5.14 0.90 5.99
N GLY A 159 -4.42 1.04 7.09
CA GLY A 159 -4.96 1.30 8.42
C GLY A 159 -4.94 2.80 8.72
N ILE A 160 -6.04 3.33 9.27
CA ILE A 160 -6.13 4.72 9.72
C ILE A 160 -6.80 4.79 11.09
N GLY A 161 -6.34 5.70 11.94
CA GLY A 161 -6.95 5.96 13.24
C GLY A 161 -6.31 7.11 13.99
N VAL A 162 -6.81 7.37 15.20
CA VAL A 162 -6.20 8.36 16.09
C VAL A 162 -4.89 7.79 16.64
N PRO A 163 -3.74 8.44 16.47
CA PRO A 163 -2.46 7.88 16.87
C PRO A 163 -2.35 7.73 18.39
N ASN A 164 -1.81 6.60 18.84
CA ASN A 164 -1.46 6.31 20.24
C ASN A 164 0.04 6.14 20.46
N GLN A 165 0.85 6.59 19.50
CA GLN A 165 2.30 6.57 19.56
C GLN A 165 2.86 7.78 18.82
N LYS A 166 4.12 8.12 19.10
CA LYS A 166 4.88 9.17 18.42
C LYS A 166 6.24 8.61 17.97
N PRO A 167 6.29 7.73 16.96
CA PRO A 167 7.52 7.12 16.46
C PRO A 167 8.53 8.18 16.03
N GLN A 168 9.83 7.87 16.07
CA GLN A 168 10.86 8.73 15.49
C GLN A 168 10.65 8.87 13.98
N LEU A 169 11.11 9.98 13.39
CA LEU A 169 11.12 10.12 11.95
C LEU A 169 12.15 9.14 11.39
N LYS A 170 11.71 8.23 10.52
CA LYS A 170 12.63 7.25 9.94
C LYS A 170 13.49 7.95 8.88
N PRO A 171 14.83 7.81 8.92
CA PRO A 171 15.73 8.31 7.88
C PRO A 171 15.31 7.90 6.46
N ARG A 172 15.75 8.66 5.46
CA ARG A 172 15.59 8.35 4.04
C ARG A 172 16.96 8.40 3.37
N MET A 173 17.11 7.59 2.31
CA MET A 173 18.31 7.63 1.48
C MET A 173 18.60 9.07 1.01
N PRO A 174 19.88 9.42 0.78
CA PRO A 174 20.24 10.71 0.19
C PRO A 174 19.53 10.89 -1.16
N ARG A 175 19.26 12.16 -1.50
CA ARG A 175 18.46 12.51 -2.69
C ARG A 175 19.05 11.92 -3.97
N GLU A 176 20.36 11.99 -4.11
CA GLU A 176 21.11 11.46 -5.25
C GLU A 176 20.98 9.93 -5.44
N ALA A 177 20.54 9.18 -4.42
CA ALA A 177 20.34 7.74 -4.56
C ALA A 177 19.03 7.37 -5.27
N ASN A 178 18.06 8.30 -5.38
CA ASN A 178 16.75 8.00 -5.96
C ASN A 178 16.06 9.17 -6.70
N VAL A 179 16.74 10.30 -6.88
CA VAL A 179 16.30 11.42 -7.69
C VAL A 179 17.42 11.76 -8.67
N PHE A 180 17.13 11.62 -9.97
CA PHE A 180 18.07 11.86 -11.05
C PHE A 180 17.51 12.91 -12.02
N ASP A 181 18.41 13.71 -12.59
CA ASP A 181 18.07 14.63 -13.67
C ASP A 181 18.26 13.92 -15.02
N ASP A 182 17.24 13.96 -15.88
CA ASP A 182 17.17 13.42 -17.25
C ASP A 182 17.33 11.89 -17.42
N SER A 183 18.28 11.25 -16.74
CA SER A 183 18.63 9.84 -16.93
C SER A 183 19.07 9.16 -15.63
N TYR A 184 19.00 7.82 -15.61
CA TYR A 184 19.40 7.04 -14.44
C TYR A 184 20.93 7.12 -14.22
N THR A 185 21.37 7.41 -13.01
CA THR A 185 22.80 7.40 -12.65
C THR A 185 23.19 6.05 -12.05
N VAL A 186 24.23 5.43 -12.61
CA VAL A 186 24.83 4.20 -12.07
C VAL A 186 26.06 4.58 -11.27
N PHE A 187 26.14 4.11 -10.02
CA PHE A 187 27.26 4.35 -9.13
C PHE A 187 28.20 3.15 -9.10
N ASP A 188 29.51 3.42 -9.00
CA ASP A 188 30.54 2.38 -8.87
C ASP A 188 30.37 1.56 -7.58
N SER A 189 29.99 2.24 -6.48
CA SER A 189 29.71 1.62 -5.19
C SER A 189 28.49 2.25 -4.51
N TYR A 190 27.42 1.47 -4.37
CA TYR A 190 26.27 1.87 -3.55
C TYR A 190 26.55 1.80 -2.06
N LEU A 191 27.59 1.06 -1.63
CA LEU A 191 27.99 1.03 -0.22
C LEU A 191 28.63 2.35 0.18
N GLU A 192 29.48 2.93 -0.70
CA GLU A 192 30.07 4.26 -0.48
C GLU A 192 29.00 5.35 -0.54
N LEU A 193 28.08 5.29 -1.51
CA LEU A 193 26.97 6.25 -1.61
C LEU A 193 26.07 6.29 -0.36
N LEU A 194 25.94 5.16 0.34
CA LEU A 194 24.99 4.99 1.43
C LEU A 194 25.67 4.92 2.81
N GLU A 195 26.97 5.22 2.92
CA GLU A 195 27.72 5.11 4.19
C GLU A 195 27.09 5.96 5.30
N ASP A 196 26.92 7.27 5.08
CA ASP A 196 26.30 8.20 6.03
C ASP A 196 24.85 7.79 6.40
N TYR A 197 24.11 7.28 5.41
CA TYR A 197 22.73 6.83 5.62
C TYR A 197 22.67 5.54 6.44
N ASP A 198 23.62 4.63 6.26
CA ASP A 198 23.76 3.43 7.07
C ASP A 198 24.09 3.79 8.53
N GLU A 199 24.97 4.76 8.77
CA GLU A 199 25.25 5.28 10.12
C GLU A 199 24.02 5.89 10.78
N GLU A 200 23.25 6.72 10.07
CA GLU A 200 22.01 7.31 10.57
C GLU A 200 20.96 6.23 10.90
N MET A 201 20.85 5.21 10.05
CA MET A 201 19.93 4.09 10.24
C MET A 201 20.26 3.22 11.45
N GLU A 202 21.55 3.01 11.77
CA GLU A 202 21.96 2.26 12.97
C GLU A 202 21.67 3.02 14.27
N GLN A 203 21.53 4.35 14.21
CA GLN A 203 21.11 5.20 15.34
C GLN A 203 19.58 5.28 15.51
N TYR A 204 18.81 4.92 14.48
CA TYR A 204 17.35 4.97 14.50
C TYR A 204 16.74 3.84 15.36
N TYR A 205 15.83 4.20 16.26
CA TYR A 205 15.11 3.25 17.11
C TYR A 205 13.75 2.89 16.51
N ASP A 206 13.56 1.62 16.17
CA ASP A 206 12.27 1.11 15.71
C ASP A 206 11.39 0.69 16.89
N MET A 207 10.27 1.40 17.06
CA MET A 207 9.29 1.06 18.10
C MET A 207 8.66 -0.33 17.95
N ARG A 208 8.88 -1.03 16.83
CA ARG A 208 8.48 -2.45 16.68
C ARG A 208 9.24 -3.37 17.63
N ASP A 209 10.49 -3.05 17.94
CA ASP A 209 11.34 -3.83 18.83
C ASP A 209 12.31 -2.89 19.55
N MET A 210 11.86 -2.34 20.67
CA MET A 210 12.65 -1.39 21.46
C MET A 210 13.96 -2.00 22.01
N ASN A 211 14.09 -3.33 21.97
CA ASN A 211 15.27 -4.06 22.44
C ASN A 211 16.26 -4.38 21.31
N ARG A 212 15.95 -4.03 20.06
CA ARG A 212 16.79 -4.33 18.90
C ARG A 212 16.99 -3.10 18.02
N ARG A 213 18.25 -2.69 17.85
CA ARG A 213 18.61 -1.68 16.85
C ARG A 213 18.31 -2.20 15.45
N VAL A 214 17.86 -1.30 14.58
CA VAL A 214 17.68 -1.63 13.16
C VAL A 214 19.07 -1.81 12.57
N ASP A 215 19.30 -2.91 11.84
CA ASP A 215 20.53 -3.09 11.07
C ASP A 215 20.68 -1.94 10.05
N SER A 216 21.90 -1.68 9.57
CA SER A 216 22.12 -0.72 8.48
C SER A 216 21.26 -1.06 7.26
N PHE A 217 20.92 -0.05 6.45
CA PHE A 217 20.05 -0.25 5.29
C PHE A 217 20.66 -1.24 4.29
N THR A 218 21.96 -1.14 4.00
CA THR A 218 22.62 -2.05 3.05
C THR A 218 22.60 -3.51 3.56
N LYS A 219 22.82 -3.74 4.86
CA LYS A 219 22.70 -5.08 5.49
C LYS A 219 21.28 -5.60 5.42
N GLN A 220 20.27 -4.75 5.63
CA GLN A 220 18.85 -5.14 5.47
C GLN A 220 18.53 -5.58 4.03
N ILE A 221 19.08 -4.88 3.03
CA ILE A 221 18.92 -5.25 1.61
C ILE A 221 19.60 -6.60 1.34
N ALA A 222 20.87 -6.77 1.74
CA ALA A 222 21.62 -8.01 1.55
C ALA A 222 20.97 -9.22 2.26
N GLY A 223 20.36 -8.99 3.43
CA GLY A 223 19.68 -10.02 4.21
C GLY A 223 18.24 -10.32 3.79
N LYS A 224 17.69 -9.62 2.80
CA LYS A 224 16.28 -9.73 2.42
C LYS A 224 15.98 -11.09 1.79
N LYS A 225 15.18 -11.89 2.47
CA LYS A 225 14.74 -13.21 1.98
C LYS A 225 13.48 -13.09 1.13
N ALA A 226 13.38 -13.98 0.13
CA ALA A 226 12.16 -14.14 -0.64
C ALA A 226 11.00 -14.62 0.26
N VAL A 227 9.80 -14.09 0.01
CA VAL A 227 8.56 -14.62 0.57
C VAL A 227 7.93 -15.51 -0.51
N PRO A 228 7.91 -16.85 -0.36
CA PRO A 228 7.63 -17.76 -1.47
C PRO A 228 6.32 -17.49 -2.22
N LEU A 229 5.22 -17.22 -1.50
CA LEU A 229 3.93 -16.92 -2.15
C LEU A 229 3.92 -15.56 -2.85
N ARG A 230 4.71 -14.59 -2.40
CA ARG A 230 4.83 -13.28 -3.08
C ARG A 230 5.68 -13.33 -4.35
N GLN A 231 6.45 -14.40 -4.56
CA GLN A 231 7.11 -14.62 -5.85
C GLN A 231 6.14 -15.08 -6.93
N LYS A 232 4.90 -15.44 -6.55
CA LYS A 232 3.89 -15.98 -7.46
C LYS A 232 2.77 -14.97 -7.80
N LEU A 233 3.00 -13.66 -7.59
CA LEU A 233 1.97 -12.65 -7.77
C LEU A 233 1.43 -12.59 -9.20
N ILE A 234 2.28 -12.78 -10.21
CA ILE A 234 1.87 -12.83 -11.61
C ILE A 234 0.95 -14.02 -11.85
N GLN A 235 1.34 -15.23 -11.43
CA GLN A 235 0.49 -16.43 -11.58
C GLN A 235 -0.83 -16.29 -10.81
N GLN A 236 -0.81 -15.61 -9.67
CA GLN A 236 -2.03 -15.33 -8.89
C GLN A 236 -2.94 -14.31 -9.61
N ALA A 237 -2.38 -13.31 -10.28
CA ALA A 237 -3.13 -12.38 -11.11
C ALA A 237 -3.67 -13.07 -12.38
N GLU A 238 -2.91 -13.98 -12.98
CA GLU A 238 -3.36 -14.81 -14.10
C GLU A 238 -4.52 -15.73 -13.70
N ALA A 239 -4.43 -16.35 -12.52
CA ALA A 239 -5.54 -17.12 -11.95
C ALA A 239 -6.80 -16.27 -11.68
N GLN A 240 -6.63 -14.95 -11.55
CA GLN A 240 -7.71 -13.98 -11.38
C GLN A 240 -8.17 -13.36 -12.71
N GLY A 241 -7.73 -13.90 -13.85
CA GLY A 241 -8.23 -13.59 -15.19
C GLY A 241 -7.37 -12.61 -16.00
N PHE A 242 -6.27 -12.10 -15.46
CA PHE A 242 -5.34 -11.24 -16.19
C PHE A 242 -4.40 -12.05 -17.11
N LYS A 243 -3.84 -11.41 -18.13
CA LYS A 243 -2.90 -12.02 -19.09
C LYS A 243 -1.64 -11.15 -19.19
N PHE A 244 -0.47 -11.74 -18.88
CA PHE A 244 0.82 -11.02 -18.92
C PHE A 244 1.75 -11.44 -20.06
N THR A 245 1.40 -12.51 -20.75
CA THR A 245 2.05 -12.94 -21.99
C THR A 245 1.02 -12.87 -23.12
N ILE A 246 1.46 -12.35 -24.27
CA ILE A 246 0.69 -12.33 -25.52
C ILE A 246 0.95 -13.64 -26.27
#